data_AF-A0A0Q7N1M9-F1
#
_entry.id   AF-A0A0Q7N1M9-F1
#
_cell.length_a   1.000
_cell.length_b   1.000
_cell.length_c   1.000
_cell.angle_alpha   90.00
_cell.angle_beta   90.00
_cell.angle_gamma   90.00
#
_symmetry.space_group_name_H-M   'P 1'
#
loop_
_entity.id
_entity.type
_entity.pdbx_description
1 polymer ?
#
loop_
_entity_poly.entity_id
_entity_poly.type
_entity_poly.pdbx_seq_one_letter_code
_entity_poly.pdbx_strand_id
1 'polypeptide(L)'
;MTILYDPKAMNELFSDLQEFGGKMRGEISELETAATNFKAALTGDNAHANFEKAHASVHTELSDTLTKLDNLAAAVESALNRALEADGKVGDGFADF
;
A
#
# COMPACT_ATOMS: atom_id res chain seq x y z
N MET A 1 -27.19 6.81 19.73
CA MET A 1 -26.04 5.93 19.54
C MET A 1 -25.21 6.52 18.41
N THR A 2 -24.12 7.19 18.72
CA THR A 2 -23.26 7.79 17.70
C THR A 2 -22.25 6.72 17.31
N ILE A 3 -22.38 6.16 16.11
CA ILE A 3 -21.33 5.33 15.53
C ILE A 3 -20.06 6.20 15.53
N LEU A 4 -19.02 5.77 16.24
CA LEU A 4 -17.79 6.56 16.42
C LEU A 4 -16.98 6.67 15.11
N TYR A 5 -17.28 5.83 14.12
CA TYR A 5 -16.61 5.76 12.82
C TYR A 5 -17.65 5.70 11.70
N ASP A 6 -17.56 6.57 10.68
CA ASP A 6 -18.40 6.47 9.48
C ASP A 6 -17.91 5.28 8.62
N PRO A 7 -18.67 4.17 8.52
CA PRO A 7 -18.25 2.99 7.77
C PRO A 7 -18.02 3.30 6.29
N LYS A 8 -18.73 4.29 5.74
CA LYS A 8 -18.57 4.69 4.35
C LYS A 8 -17.21 5.36 4.13
N ALA A 9 -16.85 6.30 5.00
CA ALA A 9 -15.57 6.98 4.93
C ALA A 9 -14.40 6.00 5.11
N MET A 10 -14.53 5.00 5.99
CA MET A 10 -13.51 3.97 6.19
C MET A 10 -13.35 3.04 4.98
N ASN A 11 -14.45 2.65 4.34
CA ASN A 11 -14.42 1.84 3.12
C ASN A 11 -13.81 2.61 1.94
N GLU A 12 -14.13 3.91 1.80
CA GLU A 12 -13.49 4.79 0.80
C GLU A 12 -11.98 4.88 1.05
N LEU A 13 -11.54 5.11 2.29
CA LEU A 13 -10.12 5.19 2.64
C LEU A 13 -9.36 3.88 2.37
N PHE A 14 -9.99 2.73 2.62
CA PHE A 14 -9.43 1.42 2.31
C PHE A 14 -9.33 1.20 0.79
N SER A 15 -10.37 1.56 0.05
CA SER A 15 -10.37 1.50 -1.43
C SER A 15 -9.27 2.37 -2.02
N ASP A 16 -9.10 3.60 -1.53
CA ASP A 16 -8.05 4.53 -1.96
C ASP A 16 -6.65 3.96 -1.66
N LEU A 17 -6.46 3.36 -0.47
CA LEU A 17 -5.22 2.67 -0.10
C LEU A 17 -4.87 1.55 -1.07
N GLN A 18 -5.84 0.73 -1.45
CA GLN A 18 -5.66 -0.33 -2.43
C GLN A 18 -5.34 0.21 -3.82
N GLU A 19 -6.02 1.28 -4.26
CA GLU A 19 -5.77 1.92 -5.55
C GLU A 19 -4.35 2.49 -5.62
N PHE A 20 -3.91 3.24 -4.60
CA PHE A 20 -2.56 3.80 -4.56
C PHE A 20 -1.49 2.71 -4.48
N GLY A 21 -1.73 1.65 -3.71
CA GLY A 21 -0.85 0.48 -3.67
C GLY A 21 -0.72 -0.19 -5.05
N GLY A 22 -1.84 -0.33 -5.76
CA GLY A 22 -1.87 -0.87 -7.13
C GLY A 22 -1.10 -0.01 -8.13
N LYS A 23 -1.31 1.31 -8.10
CA LYS A 23 -0.55 2.27 -8.93
C LYS A 23 0.95 2.19 -8.68
N MET A 24 1.35 2.17 -7.41
CA MET A 24 2.77 2.09 -7.03
C MET A 24 3.43 0.79 -7.51
N ARG A 25 2.72 -0.35 -7.47
CA ARG A 25 3.21 -1.60 -8.08
C ARG A 25 3.43 -1.47 -9.59
N GLY A 26 2.50 -0.80 -10.27
CA GLY A 26 2.62 -0.51 -11.71
C GLY A 26 3.85 0.34 -12.01
N GLU A 27 4.04 1.44 -11.30
CA GLU A 27 5.17 2.36 -11.47
C GLU A 27 6.53 1.67 -11.18
N ILE A 28 6.61 0.80 -10.17
CA ILE A 28 7.80 -0.02 -9.90
C ILE A 28 8.13 -0.94 -11.09
N SER A 29 7.12 -1.61 -11.65
CA SER A 29 7.30 -2.49 -12.80
C SER A 29 7.78 -1.73 -14.05
N GLU A 30 7.24 -0.53 -14.27
CA GLU A 30 7.69 0.35 -15.35
C GLU A 30 9.13 0.84 -15.13
N LEU A 31 9.48 1.20 -13.89
CA LEU A 31 10.82 1.61 -13.52
C LEU A 31 11.85 0.49 -13.77
N GLU A 32 11.55 -0.74 -13.36
CA GLU A 32 12.41 -1.91 -13.60
C GLU A 32 12.64 -2.17 -15.09
N THR A 33 11.58 -2.02 -15.89
CA THR A 33 11.66 -2.16 -17.35
C THR A 33 12.53 -1.06 -17.95
N ALA A 34 12.30 0.19 -17.55
CA ALA A 34 13.07 1.34 -18.03
C ALA A 34 14.54 1.23 -17.62
N ALA A 35 14.82 0.73 -16.41
CA ALA A 35 16.18 0.54 -15.91
C ALA A 35 16.93 -0.55 -16.66
N THR A 36 16.26 -1.66 -16.97
CA THR A 36 16.83 -2.73 -17.81
C THR A 36 17.20 -2.19 -19.19
N ASN A 37 16.30 -1.43 -19.82
CA ASN A 37 16.55 -0.81 -21.12
C ASN A 37 17.69 0.21 -21.07
N PHE A 38 17.74 1.03 -20.03
CA PHE A 38 18.81 2.02 -19.84
C PHE A 38 20.17 1.35 -19.63
N LYS A 39 20.23 0.27 -18.84
CA LYS A 39 21.44 -0.53 -18.65
C LYS A 39 21.93 -1.14 -19.96
N ALA A 40 21.02 -1.65 -20.80
CA ALA A 40 21.36 -2.16 -22.12
C ALA A 40 21.87 -1.06 -23.08
N ALA A 41 21.40 0.18 -22.92
CA ALA A 41 21.81 1.32 -23.74
C ALA A 41 23.12 1.99 -23.27
N LEU A 42 23.50 1.83 -21.99
CA LEU A 42 24.72 2.39 -21.45
C LEU A 42 25.96 1.69 -22.05
N THR A 43 26.89 2.49 -22.55
CA THR A 43 28.23 2.04 -22.99
C THR A 43 29.28 2.51 -21.99
N GLY A 44 30.04 1.57 -21.42
CA GLY A 44 31.15 1.84 -20.49
C GLY A 44 30.91 1.41 -19.03
N ASP A 45 31.92 0.78 -18.43
CA ASP A 45 31.83 0.05 -17.15
C ASP A 45 31.52 0.94 -15.93
N ASN A 46 32.06 2.16 -15.88
CA ASN A 46 31.85 3.06 -14.74
C ASN A 46 30.44 3.67 -14.69
N ALA A 47 29.81 3.88 -15.85
CA ALA A 47 28.44 4.39 -15.91
C ALA A 47 27.42 3.30 -15.52
N HIS A 48 27.73 2.03 -15.82
CA HIS A 48 26.96 0.87 -15.36
C HIS A 48 26.94 0.77 -13.84
N ALA A 49 28.10 0.82 -13.18
CA ALA A 49 28.19 0.62 -11.74
C ALA A 49 27.43 1.70 -10.92
N ASN A 50 27.56 2.97 -11.31
CA ASN A 50 26.84 4.06 -10.63
C ASN A 50 25.32 3.98 -10.87
N PHE A 51 24.91 3.61 -12.08
CA PHE A 51 23.49 3.41 -12.40
C PHE A 51 22.91 2.24 -11.62
N GLU A 52 23.59 1.09 -11.57
CA GLU A 52 23.14 -0.08 -10.79
C GLU A 52 22.94 0.26 -9.32
N LYS A 53 23.87 1.00 -8.72
CA LYS A 53 23.77 1.41 -7.31
C LYS A 53 22.58 2.34 -7.07
N ALA A 54 22.37 3.32 -7.93
CA ALA A 54 21.24 4.24 -7.82
C ALA A 54 19.91 3.50 -8.03
N HIS A 55 19.84 2.64 -9.04
CA HIS A 55 18.67 1.81 -9.32
C HIS A 55 18.32 0.90 -8.13
N ALA A 56 19.30 0.19 -7.57
CA ALA A 56 19.09 -0.67 -6.41
C ALA A 56 18.54 0.11 -5.21
N SER A 57 19.07 1.31 -4.94
CA SER A 57 18.58 2.17 -3.84
C SER A 57 17.10 2.55 -4.05
N VAL A 58 16.76 3.01 -5.25
CA VAL A 58 15.38 3.42 -5.57
C VAL A 58 14.43 2.22 -5.49
N HIS A 59 14.82 1.07 -6.05
CA HIS A 59 14.02 -0.15 -5.96
C HIS A 59 13.76 -0.58 -4.51
N THR A 60 14.79 -0.53 -3.65
CA THR A 60 14.65 -0.83 -2.22
C THR A 60 13.68 0.14 -1.54
N GLU A 61 13.83 1.44 -1.74
CA GLU A 61 12.96 2.45 -1.13
C GLU A 61 11.49 2.31 -1.56
N LEU A 62 11.26 2.03 -2.84
CA LEU A 62 9.92 1.79 -3.38
C LEU A 62 9.32 0.49 -2.82
N SER A 63 10.10 -0.59 -2.74
CA SER A 63 9.66 -1.87 -2.15
C SER A 63 9.32 -1.73 -0.66
N ASP A 64 10.12 -0.98 0.10
CA ASP A 64 9.86 -0.69 1.51
C ASP A 64 8.58 0.14 1.68
N THR A 65 8.37 1.12 0.80
CA THR A 65 7.16 1.95 0.81
C THR A 65 5.92 1.10 0.52
N LEU A 66 6.01 0.21 -0.46
CA LEU A 66 4.93 -0.72 -0.79
C LEU A 66 4.59 -1.63 0.40
N THR A 67 5.61 -2.15 1.07
CA THR A 67 5.43 -3.00 2.26
C THR A 67 4.72 -2.24 3.39
N LYS A 68 5.05 -0.95 3.59
CA LYS A 68 4.36 -0.11 4.57
C LYS A 68 2.89 0.14 4.20
N LEU A 69 2.60 0.33 2.91
CA LEU A 69 1.23 0.49 2.43
C LEU A 69 0.41 -0.79 2.61
N ASP A 70 0.97 -1.96 2.28
CA ASP A 70 0.33 -3.25 2.50
C ASP A 70 0.02 -3.48 4.00
N ASN A 71 0.98 -3.17 4.88
CA ASN A 71 0.80 -3.26 6.33
C ASN A 71 -0.27 -2.30 6.85
N LEU A 72 -0.32 -1.08 6.31
CA LEU A 72 -1.33 -0.09 6.65
C LEU A 72 -2.72 -0.55 6.22
N ALA A 73 -2.85 -1.09 5.00
CA ALA A 73 -4.11 -1.65 4.51
C ALA A 73 -4.61 -2.79 5.41
N ALA A 74 -3.72 -3.72 5.79
CA ALA A 74 -4.06 -4.81 6.70
C ALA A 74 -4.49 -4.33 8.10
N ALA A 75 -3.83 -3.29 8.63
CA ALA A 75 -4.20 -2.69 9.91
C ALA A 75 -5.58 -2.00 9.85
N VAL A 76 -5.87 -1.32 8.74
CA VAL A 76 -7.17 -0.69 8.49
C VAL A 76 -8.28 -1.74 8.37
N GLU A 77 -8.05 -2.82 7.62
CA GLU A 77 -9.02 -3.93 7.50
C GLU A 77 -9.30 -4.58 8.85
N SER A 78 -8.26 -4.84 9.65
CA SER A 78 -8.42 -5.38 11.00
C SER A 78 -9.20 -4.43 11.92
N ALA A 79 -8.94 -3.12 11.85
CA ALA A 79 -9.65 -2.12 12.62
C ALA A 79 -11.13 -2.03 12.22
N LEU A 80 -11.43 -2.10 10.92
CA LEU A 80 -12.79 -2.12 10.39
C LEU A 80 -13.57 -3.33 10.90
N ASN A 81 -13.00 -4.53 10.78
CA ASN A 81 -13.64 -5.76 11.26
C ASN A 81 -13.92 -5.72 12.77
N ARG A 82 -12.97 -5.21 13.57
CA ARG A 82 -13.17 -5.04 15.02
C ARG A 82 -14.25 -4.01 15.35
N ALA A 83 -14.34 -2.92 14.57
CA ALA A 83 -15.37 -1.91 14.75
C ALA A 83 -16.77 -2.47 14.43
N LEU A 84 -16.90 -3.22 13.34
CA LEU A 84 -18.15 -3.90 12.95
C LEU A 84 -18.58 -4.94 13.98
N GLU A 85 -17.66 -5.76 14.49
CA GLU A 85 -17.95 -6.74 15.55
C GLU A 85 -18.40 -6.07 16.86
N ALA A 86 -17.76 -4.95 17.24
CA ALA A 86 -18.13 -4.21 18.43
C ALA A 86 -19.52 -3.58 18.29
N ASP A 87 -19.83 -2.99 17.13
CA ASP A 87 -21.15 -2.40 16.86
C ASP A 87 -22.26 -3.47 16.87
N GLY A 88 -22.00 -4.63 16.26
CA GLY A 88 -22.93 -5.77 16.27
C GLY A 88 -23.24 -6.30 17.68
N LYS A 89 -22.22 -6.44 18.55
CA LYS A 89 -22.41 -6.88 19.94
C LYS A 89 -23.20 -5.87 20.78
N VAL A 90 -23.00 -4.58 20.55
CA VAL A 90 -23.76 -3.53 21.25
C VAL A 90 -25.21 -3.52 20.75
N GLY A 91 -25.43 -3.68 19.44
CA GLY A 91 -26.78 -3.82 18.85
C GLY A 91 -27.57 -5.00 19.42
N ASP A 92 -26.94 -6.18 19.54
CA ASP A 92 -27.56 -7.37 20.16
C ASP A 92 -27.81 -7.16 21.67
N GLY A 93 -26.87 -6.53 22.38
CA GLY A 93 -27.03 -6.25 23.82
C GLY A 93 -28.16 -5.26 24.16
N PHE A 94 -28.63 -4.46 23.20
CA PHE A 94 -29.82 -3.63 23.33
C PHE A 94 -31.10 -4.28 22.78
N ALA A 95 -31.00 -5.36 22.00
CA ALA A 95 -32.16 -6.11 21.51
C ALA A 95 -32.77 -7.03 22.60
N ASP A 96 -31.97 -7.43 23.58
CA ASP A 96 -32.38 -8.24 24.73
C ASP A 96 -32.88 -7.40 25.94
N PHE A 97 -33.05 -6.09 25.80
CA PHE A 97 -33.52 -5.17 26.86
C PHE A 97 -34.90 -4.55 26.56
#